data_AF-A0A453FBX3-F1
#
_entry.id   AF-A0A453FBX3-F1
#
_cell.length_a   1.000
_cell.length_b   1.000
_cell.length_c   1.000
_cell.angle_alpha   90.00
_cell.angle_beta   90.00
_cell.angle_gamma   90.00
#
_symmetry.space_group_name_H-M   'P 1'
#
loop_
_entity.id
_entity.type
_entity.pdbx_description
1 polymer ?
#
loop_
_entity_poly.entity_id
_entity_poly.type
_entity_poly.pdbx_seq_one_letter_code
_entity_poly.pdbx_strand_id
1 'polypeptide(L)'
;KATQEMMCMLCLKVQPVGPNCQTPSCNGLSMAKYYCNICKFFDDERTVYHCPFCNLCRLGKGLGVDFFHCMKCNCCLGMKLTEHKCREKGLETNCPICCDFLFTSSAAVRALPCGHFMHSACFQAYTCSHYTCPICCKSLGDMAVSCITFYGIANLCIYVNEVNLHLESHECFHVLVKTIISPILLFI
;
A
#
# COMPACT_ATOMS: atom_id res chain seq x y z
N LYS A 1 -15.89 6.89 15.74
CA LYS A 1 -15.91 6.66 17.21
C LYS A 1 -14.68 5.83 17.56
N ALA A 2 -13.87 6.25 18.54
CA ALA A 2 -12.68 5.51 18.95
C ALA A 2 -13.07 4.34 19.87
N THR A 3 -12.49 3.16 19.65
CA THR A 3 -12.69 1.97 20.48
C THR A 3 -12.19 2.23 21.91
N GLN A 4 -13.05 2.02 22.91
CA GLN A 4 -12.74 2.24 24.33
C GLN A 4 -12.51 0.95 25.10
N GLU A 5 -13.07 -0.16 24.61
CA GLU A 5 -12.99 -1.47 25.25
C GLU A 5 -12.41 -2.52 24.30
N MET A 6 -11.77 -3.55 24.86
CA MET A 6 -11.24 -4.72 24.17
C MET A 6 -11.58 -5.99 24.95
N MET A 7 -11.54 -7.15 24.30
CA MET A 7 -11.71 -8.45 24.95
C MET A 7 -10.39 -9.21 24.93
N CYS A 8 -10.00 -9.76 26.09
CA CYS A 8 -8.89 -10.70 26.13
C CYS A 8 -9.31 -12.05 25.56
N MET A 9 -8.57 -12.59 24.60
CA MET A 9 -8.88 -13.89 24.00
C MET A 9 -8.54 -15.09 24.91
N LEU A 10 -7.79 -14.88 25.99
CA LEU A 10 -7.44 -15.94 26.96
C LEU A 10 -8.50 -16.08 28.07
N CYS A 11 -8.88 -14.99 28.74
CA CYS A 11 -9.86 -15.02 29.84
C CYS A 11 -11.27 -14.58 29.44
N LEU A 12 -11.46 -14.15 28.18
CA LEU A 12 -12.75 -13.72 27.61
C LEU A 12 -13.41 -12.54 28.35
N LYS A 13 -12.63 -11.75 29.09
CA LYS A 13 -13.13 -10.54 29.77
C LYS A 13 -12.95 -9.29 28.91
N VAL A 14 -14.05 -8.53 28.81
CA VAL A 14 -14.06 -7.16 28.29
C VAL A 14 -13.45 -6.23 29.33
N GLN A 15 -12.62 -5.31 28.87
CA GLN A 15 -11.85 -4.39 29.71
C GLN A 15 -11.46 -3.14 28.91
N PRO A 16 -11.00 -2.06 29.57
CA PRO A 16 -10.45 -0.89 28.88
C PRO A 16 -9.33 -1.25 27.91
N VAL A 17 -9.27 -0.58 26.75
CA VAL A 17 -8.20 -0.80 25.77
C VAL A 17 -6.83 -0.49 26.37
N GLY A 18 -5.89 -1.43 26.24
CA GLY A 18 -4.55 -1.31 26.76
C GLY A 18 -3.58 -2.34 26.17
N PRO A 19 -2.27 -2.23 26.45
CA PRO A 19 -1.27 -3.15 25.92
C PRO A 19 -1.36 -4.56 26.53
N ASN A 20 -1.89 -4.68 27.75
CA ASN A 20 -1.91 -5.93 28.51
C ASN A 20 -3.31 -6.19 29.07
N CYS A 21 -3.61 -7.46 29.32
CA CYS A 21 -4.78 -7.89 30.06
C CYS A 21 -4.67 -7.49 31.54
N GLN A 22 -5.69 -6.82 32.06
CA GLN A 22 -5.81 -6.32 33.42
C GLN A 22 -6.37 -7.36 34.40
N THR A 23 -6.89 -8.50 33.91
CA THR A 23 -7.44 -9.53 34.80
C THR A 23 -6.32 -10.31 35.50
N PRO A 24 -6.40 -10.56 36.82
CA PRO A 24 -5.38 -11.32 37.56
C PRO A 24 -5.12 -12.72 36.98
N SER A 25 -6.15 -13.36 36.41
CA SER A 25 -6.05 -14.70 35.79
C SER A 25 -5.13 -14.76 34.58
N CYS A 26 -4.82 -13.63 33.94
CA CYS A 26 -3.94 -13.57 32.78
C CYS A 26 -2.52 -13.11 33.11
N ASN A 27 -2.25 -12.76 34.38
CA ASN A 27 -0.93 -12.32 34.85
C ASN A 27 -0.23 -11.31 33.91
N GLY A 28 -0.97 -10.30 33.43
CA GLY A 28 -0.41 -9.26 32.55
C GLY A 28 -0.15 -9.68 31.09
N LEU A 29 -0.83 -10.71 30.58
CA LEU A 29 -0.75 -11.15 29.18
C LEU A 29 -0.72 -9.97 28.20
N SER A 30 0.31 -9.91 27.34
CA SER A 30 0.38 -8.92 26.27
C SER A 30 -0.69 -9.20 25.22
N MET A 31 -1.44 -8.16 24.83
CA MET A 31 -2.52 -8.29 23.85
C MET A 31 -2.04 -8.29 22.41
N ALA A 32 -0.83 -7.76 22.17
CA ALA A 32 -0.14 -7.81 20.90
C ALA A 32 1.37 -7.64 21.08
N LYS A 33 2.17 -7.96 20.06
CA LYS A 33 3.59 -7.58 19.98
C LYS A 33 3.78 -6.09 19.81
N TYR A 34 2.91 -5.44 19.03
CA TYR A 34 2.85 -4.00 18.88
C TYR A 34 1.49 -3.46 19.30
N TYR A 35 1.50 -2.47 20.20
CA TYR A 35 0.32 -1.72 20.60
C TYR A 35 0.56 -0.23 20.47
N CYS A 36 -0.33 0.47 19.79
CA CYS A 36 -0.34 1.93 19.73
C CYS A 36 -1.46 2.50 20.61
N ASN A 37 -1.10 3.20 21.70
CA ASN A 37 -2.06 3.83 22.59
C ASN A 37 -2.84 4.99 21.94
N ILE A 38 -2.27 5.64 20.94
CA ILE A 38 -2.87 6.79 20.25
C ILE A 38 -3.92 6.30 19.26
N CYS A 39 -3.55 5.34 18.41
CA CYS A 39 -4.44 4.77 17.39
C CYS A 39 -5.33 3.63 17.91
N LYS A 40 -5.10 3.14 19.13
CA LYS A 40 -5.74 1.94 19.70
C LYS A 40 -5.59 0.72 18.77
N PHE A 41 -4.41 0.59 18.17
CA PHE A 41 -4.08 -0.40 17.14
C PHE A 41 -3.19 -1.51 17.72
N PHE A 42 -3.45 -2.75 17.28
CA PHE A 42 -2.79 -3.97 17.72
C PHE A 42 -2.25 -4.72 16.49
N ASP A 43 -1.00 -5.20 16.55
CA ASP A 43 -0.40 -6.02 15.48
C ASP A 43 0.62 -7.01 16.06
N ASP A 44 0.56 -8.26 15.60
CA ASP A 44 1.42 -9.37 16.06
C ASP A 44 2.42 -9.85 15.01
N GLU A 45 2.32 -9.37 13.78
CA GLU A 45 3.04 -9.94 12.64
C GLU A 45 4.05 -8.98 12.05
N ARG A 46 3.66 -7.71 11.93
CA ARG A 46 4.38 -6.71 11.14
C ARG A 46 5.16 -5.78 12.05
N THR A 47 6.27 -5.27 11.52
CA THR A 47 6.98 -4.14 12.16
C THR A 47 6.20 -2.87 11.88
N VAL A 48 5.64 -2.27 12.93
CA VAL A 48 4.80 -1.08 12.86
C VAL A 48 5.40 -0.01 13.77
N TYR A 49 5.30 1.26 13.37
CA TYR A 49 5.62 2.41 14.20
C TYR A 49 4.53 3.47 14.10
N HIS A 50 4.40 4.29 15.14
CA HIS A 50 3.50 5.44 15.12
C HIS A 50 4.27 6.68 14.68
N CYS A 51 3.75 7.42 13.70
CA CYS A 51 4.25 8.74 13.35
C CYS A 51 3.41 9.82 14.07
N PRO A 52 3.98 10.58 15.04
CA PRO A 52 3.25 11.61 15.77
C PRO A 52 2.76 12.76 14.88
N PHE A 53 3.48 13.03 13.79
CA PHE A 53 3.17 14.14 12.88
C PHE A 53 2.01 13.79 11.94
N CYS A 54 1.93 12.53 11.47
CA CYS A 54 0.78 12.06 10.69
C CYS A 54 -0.39 11.60 11.57
N ASN A 55 -0.17 11.38 12.87
CA ASN A 55 -1.10 10.71 13.78
C ASN A 55 -1.56 9.32 13.26
N LEU A 56 -0.66 8.60 12.60
CA LEU A 56 -0.96 7.31 11.97
C LEU A 56 0.13 6.28 12.27
N CYS A 57 -0.30 5.02 12.44
CA CYS A 57 0.60 3.87 12.44
C CYS A 57 1.01 3.53 11.00
N ARG A 58 2.30 3.27 10.78
CA ARG A 58 2.89 2.93 9.48
C ARG A 58 3.75 1.67 9.62
N LEU A 59 3.89 0.93 8.52
CA LEU A 59 4.80 -0.21 8.44
C LEU A 59 6.26 0.28 8.36
N GLY A 60 7.14 -0.32 9.16
CA GLY A 60 8.55 0.02 9.26
C GLY A 60 9.10 -0.11 10.68
N LYS A 61 10.42 0.02 10.82
CA LYS A 61 11.14 -0.03 12.11
C LYS A 61 11.02 1.25 12.91
N GLY A 62 10.79 2.39 12.27
CA GLY A 62 10.51 3.65 12.96
C GLY A 62 11.12 4.88 12.31
N LEU A 63 10.71 6.04 12.83
CA LEU A 63 11.34 7.31 12.50
C LEU A 63 12.80 7.32 12.99
N GLY A 64 13.73 7.71 12.13
CA GLY A 64 15.17 7.71 12.39
C GLY A 64 15.87 6.37 12.15
N VAL A 65 15.14 5.29 11.82
CA VAL A 65 15.72 3.97 11.55
C VAL A 65 15.67 3.65 10.05
N ASP A 66 14.47 3.47 9.52
CA ASP A 66 14.21 3.17 8.11
C ASP A 66 13.28 4.19 7.44
N PHE A 67 12.61 5.03 8.24
CA PHE A 67 11.83 6.18 7.78
C PHE A 67 12.23 7.48 8.46
N PHE A 68 11.90 8.62 7.86
CA PHE A 68 11.88 9.93 8.48
C PHE A 68 10.60 10.67 8.06
N HIS A 69 10.17 11.64 8.86
CA HIS A 69 9.05 12.51 8.48
C HIS A 69 9.60 13.80 7.88
N CYS A 70 9.20 14.11 6.65
CA CYS A 70 9.49 15.38 6.03
C CYS A 70 8.38 16.38 6.34
N MET A 71 8.68 17.38 7.16
CA MET A 71 7.71 18.44 7.53
C MET A 71 7.25 19.26 6.32
N LYS A 72 8.13 19.48 5.34
CA LYS A 72 7.81 20.30 4.16
C LYS A 72 6.85 19.58 3.20
N CYS A 73 7.03 18.26 3.05
CA CYS A 73 6.11 17.42 2.28
C CYS A 73 4.90 16.95 3.10
N ASN A 74 4.95 17.10 4.43
CA ASN A 74 4.00 16.57 5.39
C ASN A 74 3.79 15.05 5.22
N CYS A 75 4.89 14.28 5.09
CA CYS A 75 4.80 12.84 4.84
C CYS A 75 5.99 12.04 5.37
N CYS A 76 5.77 10.75 5.64
CA CYS A 76 6.84 9.81 5.99
C CYS A 76 7.50 9.25 4.74
N LEU A 77 8.82 9.32 4.66
CA LEU A 77 9.65 8.86 3.56
C LEU A 77 10.72 7.91 4.07
N GLY A 78 11.13 6.95 3.25
CA GLY A 78 12.23 6.05 3.61
C GLY A 78 13.56 6.82 3.72
N MET A 79 14.47 6.37 4.59
CA MET A 79 15.77 7.03 4.82
C MET A 79 16.63 7.20 3.56
N LYS A 80 16.40 6.40 2.51
CA LYS A 80 17.05 6.55 1.20
C LYS A 80 16.64 7.82 0.43
N LEU A 81 15.58 8.51 0.87
CA LEU A 81 15.00 9.68 0.23
C LEU A 81 15.31 10.97 1.01
N THR A 82 16.34 10.99 1.85
CA THR A 82 16.73 12.19 2.60
C THR A 82 16.98 13.39 1.69
N GLU A 83 17.69 13.20 0.58
CA GLU A 83 17.95 14.23 -0.44
C GLU A 83 16.85 14.33 -1.51
N HIS A 84 15.58 14.24 -1.12
CA HIS A 84 14.47 14.43 -2.07
C HIS A 84 14.19 15.92 -2.30
N LYS A 85 13.75 16.26 -3.52
CA LYS A 85 13.23 17.58 -3.83
C LYS A 85 11.83 17.73 -3.24
N CYS A 86 11.72 18.40 -2.09
CA CYS A 86 10.43 18.68 -1.46
C CYS A 86 9.50 19.47 -2.41
N ARG A 87 8.26 19.01 -2.53
CA ARG A 87 7.16 19.81 -3.07
C ARG A 87 6.14 19.98 -1.95
N GLU A 88 5.89 21.22 -1.58
CA GLU A 88 4.95 21.55 -0.51
C GLU A 88 3.58 20.94 -0.81
N LYS A 89 2.95 20.35 0.23
CA LYS A 89 1.58 19.82 0.18
C LYS A 89 1.34 18.76 -0.90
N GLY A 90 2.38 18.04 -1.34
CA GLY A 90 2.27 17.05 -2.41
C GLY A 90 1.19 15.97 -2.17
N LEU A 91 0.91 15.63 -0.90
CA LEU A 91 -0.11 14.65 -0.52
C LEU A 91 -1.45 15.26 -0.09
N GLU A 92 -1.59 16.58 0.01
CA GLU A 92 -2.87 17.24 0.32
C GLU A 92 -3.74 17.33 -0.94
N THR A 93 -3.86 16.22 -1.67
CA THR A 93 -4.64 16.09 -2.89
C THR A 93 -5.34 14.74 -2.92
N ASN A 94 -6.36 14.61 -3.76
CA ASN A 94 -7.02 13.34 -4.00
C ASN A 94 -6.24 12.52 -5.04
N CYS A 95 -6.27 11.20 -4.91
CA CYS A 95 -5.78 10.31 -5.94
C CYS A 95 -6.52 10.60 -7.25
N PRO A 96 -5.84 10.84 -8.39
CA PRO A 96 -6.49 11.17 -9.66
C PRO A 96 -7.30 9.99 -10.26
N ILE A 97 -7.17 8.79 -9.69
CA ILE A 97 -7.83 7.58 -10.19
C ILE A 97 -9.05 7.22 -9.33
N CYS A 98 -8.88 7.08 -8.02
CA CYS A 98 -9.97 6.68 -7.11
C CYS A 98 -10.63 7.85 -6.36
N CYS A 99 -10.10 9.07 -6.52
CA CYS A 99 -10.60 10.28 -5.86
C CYS A 99 -10.51 10.31 -4.32
N ASP A 100 -9.92 9.29 -3.69
CA ASP A 100 -9.68 9.28 -2.24
C ASP A 100 -8.53 10.20 -1.84
N PHE A 101 -8.63 10.78 -0.64
CA PHE A 101 -7.63 11.69 -0.11
C PHE A 101 -6.32 10.96 0.25
N LEU A 102 -5.20 11.38 -0.36
CA LEU A 102 -3.93 10.67 -0.28
C LEU A 102 -3.29 10.71 1.12
N PHE A 103 -3.57 11.75 1.91
CA PHE A 103 -2.94 11.93 3.23
C PHE A 103 -3.54 11.02 4.31
N THR A 104 -4.87 10.88 4.35
CA THR A 104 -5.57 10.10 5.40
C THR A 104 -5.83 8.65 4.99
N SER A 105 -5.71 8.32 3.71
CA SER A 105 -5.86 6.95 3.22
C SER A 105 -4.80 6.03 3.83
N SER A 106 -5.21 4.82 4.23
CA SER A 106 -4.29 3.76 4.64
C SER A 106 -3.60 3.08 3.46
N ALA A 107 -4.03 3.34 2.23
CA ALA A 107 -3.43 2.76 1.03
C ALA A 107 -2.05 3.37 0.76
N ALA A 108 -1.11 2.53 0.33
CA ALA A 108 0.24 2.99 0.01
C ALA A 108 0.20 4.03 -1.13
N VAL A 109 0.95 5.13 -0.99
CA VAL A 109 1.06 6.19 -1.99
C VAL A 109 2.41 6.12 -2.68
N ARG A 110 2.43 6.33 -4.00
CA ARG A 110 3.61 6.37 -4.83
C ARG A 110 3.83 7.78 -5.37
N ALA A 111 5.06 8.28 -5.25
CA ALA A 111 5.51 9.45 -5.97
C ALA A 111 5.87 9.08 -7.43
N LEU A 112 5.34 9.83 -8.38
CA LEU A 112 5.63 9.69 -9.81
C LEU A 112 6.92 10.45 -10.16
N PRO A 113 7.62 10.12 -11.26
CA PRO A 113 8.83 10.84 -11.69
C PRO A 113 8.61 12.34 -11.92
N CYS A 114 7.40 12.73 -12.32
CA CYS A 114 7.02 14.13 -12.50
C CYS A 114 6.82 14.90 -11.17
N GLY A 115 6.79 14.20 -10.03
CA GLY A 115 6.59 14.77 -8.69
C GLY A 115 5.14 14.81 -8.20
N HIS A 116 4.19 14.18 -8.92
CA HIS A 116 2.81 14.00 -8.47
C HIS A 116 2.66 12.68 -7.70
N PHE A 117 1.51 12.50 -7.05
CA PHE A 117 1.25 11.35 -6.18
C PHE A 117 -0.04 10.64 -6.57
N MET A 118 -0.08 9.33 -6.38
CA MET A 118 -1.30 8.51 -6.46
C MET A 118 -1.11 7.22 -5.65
N HIS A 119 -2.18 6.51 -5.30
CA HIS A 119 -2.04 5.21 -4.63
C HIS A 119 -1.25 4.22 -5.48
N SER A 120 -0.41 3.39 -4.86
CA SER A 120 0.43 2.39 -5.53
C SER A 120 -0.41 1.40 -6.34
N ALA A 121 -1.56 0.97 -5.80
CA ALA A 121 -2.50 0.11 -6.52
C ALA A 121 -3.12 0.83 -7.73
N CYS A 122 -3.52 2.09 -7.56
CA CYS A 122 -4.01 2.93 -8.66
C CYS A 122 -2.95 3.14 -9.74
N PHE A 123 -1.68 3.34 -9.36
CA PHE A 123 -0.57 3.43 -10.29
C PHE A 123 -0.43 2.15 -11.11
N GLN A 124 -0.39 0.99 -10.46
CA GLN A 124 -0.26 -0.30 -11.15
C GLN A 124 -1.38 -0.50 -12.16
N ALA A 125 -2.64 -0.31 -11.75
CA ALA A 125 -3.81 -0.45 -12.62
C ALA A 125 -3.79 0.56 -13.77
N TYR A 126 -3.45 1.82 -13.50
CA TYR A 126 -3.40 2.87 -14.51
C TYR A 126 -2.29 2.61 -15.56
N THR A 127 -1.12 2.12 -15.11
CA THR A 127 0.00 1.81 -16.01
C THR A 127 -0.22 0.60 -16.92
N CYS A 128 -1.29 -0.17 -16.72
CA CYS A 128 -1.67 -1.23 -17.65
C CYS A 128 -2.15 -0.69 -19.01
N SER A 129 -2.63 0.56 -19.06
CA SER A 129 -3.19 1.18 -20.29
C SER A 129 -2.64 2.58 -20.59
N HIS A 130 -2.02 3.25 -19.62
CA HIS A 130 -1.55 4.63 -19.77
C HIS A 130 -0.11 4.79 -19.30
N TYR A 131 0.67 5.58 -20.04
CA TYR A 131 2.08 5.82 -19.72
C TYR A 131 2.40 7.25 -19.27
N THR A 132 1.41 8.12 -19.27
CA THR A 132 1.56 9.54 -18.95
C THR A 132 0.85 9.86 -17.64
N CYS A 133 1.41 10.77 -16.85
CA CYS A 133 0.80 11.23 -15.61
C CYS A 133 -0.60 11.83 -15.92
N PRO A 134 -1.67 11.39 -15.22
CA PRO A 134 -3.02 11.91 -15.47
C PRO A 134 -3.18 13.39 -15.07
N ILE A 135 -2.22 13.96 -14.34
CA ILE A 135 -2.28 15.33 -13.84
C ILE A 135 -1.52 16.30 -14.76
N CYS A 136 -0.41 15.89 -15.37
CA CYS A 136 0.44 16.79 -16.16
C CYS A 136 0.98 16.21 -17.47
N CYS A 137 0.49 15.03 -17.87
CA CYS A 137 0.81 14.35 -19.12
C CYS A 137 2.30 14.01 -19.32
N LYS A 138 3.15 14.17 -18.30
CA LYS A 138 4.57 13.78 -18.36
C LYS A 138 4.74 12.27 -18.28
N SER A 139 5.76 11.74 -18.94
CA SER A 139 6.10 10.32 -18.94
C SER A 139 6.28 9.74 -17.52
N LEU A 140 5.78 8.53 -17.29
CA LEU A 140 5.92 7.79 -16.03
C LEU A 140 7.18 6.91 -15.95
N GLY A 141 7.98 6.84 -17.02
CA GLY A 141 9.28 6.14 -17.05
C GLY A 141 9.96 6.24 -18.43
N ASP A 142 10.99 5.42 -18.64
CA ASP A 142 11.57 5.18 -19.97
C ASP A 142 10.92 3.96 -20.66
N MET A 143 10.51 4.15 -21.91
CA MET A 143 9.78 3.19 -22.76
C MET A 143 10.46 1.81 -22.88
N ALA A 144 11.78 1.74 -22.64
CA ALA A 144 12.57 0.51 -22.75
C ALA A 144 12.19 -0.57 -21.72
N VAL A 145 11.64 -0.20 -20.56
CA VAL A 145 11.33 -1.16 -19.48
C VAL A 145 9.92 -1.75 -19.61
N SER A 146 8.96 -1.00 -20.17
CA SER A 146 7.58 -1.49 -20.36
C SER A 146 7.47 -2.54 -21.47
N CYS A 147 8.35 -2.46 -22.47
CA CYS A 147 8.36 -3.42 -23.57
C CYS A 147 8.87 -4.80 -23.13
N ILE A 148 9.74 -4.88 -22.10
CA ILE A 148 10.29 -6.16 -21.63
C ILE A 148 9.25 -6.95 -20.82
N THR A 149 8.37 -6.27 -20.09
CA THR A 149 7.26 -6.95 -19.41
C THR A 149 6.17 -7.36 -20.41
N PHE A 150 5.83 -6.53 -21.41
CA PHE A 150 4.85 -6.89 -22.45
C PHE A 150 5.34 -7.94 -23.45
N TYR A 151 6.59 -7.89 -23.92
CA TYR A 151 7.17 -8.98 -24.71
C TYR A 151 7.43 -10.23 -23.86
N GLY A 152 7.74 -10.08 -22.56
CA GLY A 152 7.91 -11.20 -21.63
C GLY A 152 6.61 -11.94 -21.38
N ILE A 153 5.49 -11.24 -21.16
CA ILE A 153 4.16 -11.85 -21.02
C ILE A 153 3.58 -12.33 -22.35
N ALA A 154 3.87 -11.68 -23.48
CA ALA A 154 3.51 -12.20 -24.80
C ALA A 154 4.28 -13.49 -25.13
N ASN A 155 5.58 -13.57 -24.81
CA ASN A 155 6.36 -14.81 -24.98
C ASN A 155 5.99 -15.88 -23.95
N LEU A 156 5.59 -15.51 -22.72
CA LEU A 156 5.04 -16.44 -21.74
C LEU A 156 3.68 -17.00 -22.21
N CYS A 157 2.81 -16.18 -22.81
CA CYS A 157 1.56 -16.64 -23.42
C CYS A 157 1.78 -17.58 -24.62
N ILE A 158 2.86 -17.40 -25.39
CA ILE A 158 3.21 -18.33 -26.49
C ILE A 158 3.79 -19.65 -25.92
N TYR A 159 4.62 -19.59 -24.87
CA TYR A 159 5.23 -20.79 -24.27
C TYR A 159 4.21 -21.65 -23.49
N VAL A 160 3.20 -21.03 -22.88
CA VAL A 160 2.17 -21.74 -22.11
C VAL A 160 1.19 -22.52 -23.02
N ASN A 161 1.14 -22.23 -24.32
CA ASN A 161 0.33 -23.03 -25.27
C ASN A 161 0.92 -24.43 -25.56
N GLU A 162 2.17 -24.72 -25.18
CA GLU A 162 2.77 -26.05 -25.38
C GLU A 162 2.98 -26.87 -24.11
N VAL A 163 2.80 -26.30 -22.91
CA VAL A 163 3.04 -27.03 -21.65
C VAL A 163 1.90 -26.78 -20.65
N ASN A 164 0.99 -27.75 -20.54
CA ASN A 164 -0.02 -27.83 -19.49
C ASN A 164 0.67 -27.89 -18.11
N LEU A 165 0.80 -26.75 -17.42
CA LEU A 165 1.23 -26.70 -16.03
C LEU A 165 0.36 -25.73 -15.23
N HIS A 166 -0.33 -26.29 -14.24
CA HIS A 166 -1.04 -25.59 -13.16
C HIS A 166 -0.18 -24.50 -12.51
N LEU A 167 -0.61 -23.24 -12.60
CA LEU A 167 -0.18 -22.18 -11.68
C LEU A 167 -1.39 -21.34 -11.28
N GLU A 168 -1.83 -21.56 -10.05
CA GLU A 168 -2.85 -20.78 -9.36
C GLU A 168 -2.32 -19.38 -9.00
N SER A 169 -3.27 -18.45 -8.86
CA SER A 169 -3.17 -17.18 -8.10
C SER A 169 -2.41 -16.00 -8.73
N HIS A 170 -3.07 -15.25 -9.62
CA HIS A 170 -2.88 -13.79 -9.69
C HIS A 170 -4.17 -13.14 -10.24
N GLU A 171 -4.81 -12.32 -9.41
CA GLU A 171 -6.02 -11.52 -9.73
C GLU A 171 -5.85 -10.62 -10.99
N CYS A 172 -4.61 -10.44 -11.49
CA CYS A 172 -4.31 -9.73 -12.72
C CYS A 172 -4.72 -10.49 -13.99
N PHE A 173 -4.78 -11.83 -13.94
CA PHE A 173 -5.13 -12.66 -15.10
C PHE A 173 -6.63 -12.58 -15.43
N HIS A 174 -7.48 -12.44 -14.41
CA HIS A 174 -8.93 -12.42 -14.56
C HIS A 174 -9.42 -11.15 -15.30
N VAL A 175 -8.71 -10.03 -15.12
CA VAL A 175 -8.97 -8.77 -15.85
C VAL A 175 -8.50 -8.86 -17.30
N LEU A 176 -7.36 -9.50 -17.55
CA LEU A 176 -6.82 -9.68 -18.91
C LEU A 176 -7.72 -10.56 -19.78
N VAL A 177 -8.19 -11.70 -19.23
CA VAL A 177 -9.07 -12.64 -19.96
C VAL A 177 -10.44 -11.99 -20.27
N LYS A 178 -11.05 -11.28 -19.32
CA LYS A 178 -12.38 -10.69 -19.54
C LYS A 178 -12.37 -9.47 -20.46
N THR A 179 -11.30 -8.69 -20.49
CA THR A 179 -11.26 -7.41 -21.22
C THR A 179 -10.59 -7.53 -22.60
N ILE A 180 -9.65 -8.47 -22.77
CA ILE A 180 -8.87 -8.61 -24.01
C ILE A 180 -9.25 -9.87 -24.79
N ILE A 181 -9.50 -11.00 -24.13
CA ILE A 181 -9.82 -12.27 -24.83
C ILE A 181 -11.29 -12.38 -25.23
N SER A 182 -12.23 -11.89 -24.39
CA SER A 182 -13.67 -11.97 -24.67
C SER A 182 -14.14 -11.31 -25.98
N PRO A 183 -13.61 -10.16 -26.43
CA PRO A 183 -13.99 -9.60 -27.73
C PRO A 183 -13.26 -10.25 -28.92
N ILE A 184 -12.15 -10.98 -28.70
CA ILE A 184 -11.41 -11.66 -29.77
C ILE A 184 -12.06 -13.00 -30.15
N LEU A 185 -12.69 -13.69 -29.19
CA LEU A 185 -13.43 -14.94 -29.42
C LEU A 185 -14.83 -14.78 -30.05
N LEU A 186 -15.29 -13.55 -30.30
CA LEU A 186 -16.53 -13.29 -31.04
C LEU A 186 -16.30 -13.05 -32.55
N PHE A 187 -15.04 -13.11 -33.01
CA PHE A 187 -14.65 -12.90 -34.40
C PHE A 187 -13.80 -14.05 -34.99
N ILE A 188 -13.82 -15.22 -34.37
CA ILE A 188 -13.30 -16.49 -34.91
C ILE A 188 -14.40 -17.52 -34.80
#